data_AF-A0A0M9EBJ2-F1
#
_entry.id   AF-A0A0M9EBJ2-F1
#
_cell.length_a   1.000
_cell.length_b   1.000
_cell.length_c   1.000
_cell.angle_alpha   90.00
_cell.angle_beta   90.00
_cell.angle_gamma   90.00
#
_symmetry.space_group_name_H-M   'P 1'
#
loop_
_entity.id
_entity.type
_entity.pdbx_description
1 polymer ?
#
loop_
_entity_poly.entity_id
_entity_poly.type
_entity_poly.pdbx_seq_one_letter_code
_entity_poly.pdbx_strand_id
1 'polypeptide(L)'
;MFKNIDKLKILDCTIRDGGYLNNWFFDDKFVTNLVNSLSKSNIDIIEIGWRGTEKYFSKVKYGKWRFSSEDDIKMAFGGDISINRPQISI
;
A
#
# COMPACT_ATOMS: atom_id res chain seq x y z
N MET A 1 17.94 -22.13 23.85
CA MET A 1 16.79 -21.31 24.26
C MET A 1 16.77 -20.07 23.37
N PHE A 2 15.89 -20.03 22.37
CA PHE A 2 15.72 -18.83 21.55
C PHE A 2 15.08 -17.75 22.43
N LYS A 3 15.69 -16.56 22.50
CA LYS A 3 15.06 -15.40 23.16
C LYS A 3 13.66 -15.22 22.57
N ASN A 4 12.68 -14.90 23.42
CA ASN A 4 11.43 -14.28 22.95
C ASN A 4 11.82 -12.94 22.31
N ILE A 5 12.08 -12.98 21.01
CA ILE A 5 12.19 -11.80 20.16
C ILE A 5 10.75 -11.28 20.05
N ASP A 6 10.53 -10.01 20.36
CA ASP A 6 9.24 -9.35 20.09
C ASP A 6 8.78 -9.73 18.67
N LYS A 7 7.48 -10.00 18.49
CA LYS A 7 6.95 -10.48 17.21
C LYS A 7 7.45 -9.55 16.08
N LEU A 8 8.35 -10.07 15.23
CA LEU A 8 8.88 -9.35 14.09
C LEU A 8 7.69 -8.96 13.20
N LYS A 9 7.54 -7.66 12.96
CA LYS A 9 6.53 -7.15 12.02
C LYS A 9 7.17 -6.87 10.68
N ILE A 10 6.53 -7.34 9.61
CA ILE A 10 6.97 -7.09 8.23
C ILE A 10 6.06 -6.03 7.60
N LEU A 11 6.70 -5.00 7.03
CA LEU A 11 6.09 -3.91 6.29
C LEU A 11 6.41 -4.05 4.80
N ASP A 12 5.39 -4.09 3.95
CA ASP A 12 5.56 -3.86 2.52
C ASP A 12 5.38 -2.36 2.23
N CYS A 13 6.32 -1.76 1.50
CA CYS A 13 6.28 -0.35 1.09
C CYS A 13 6.37 -0.17 -0.43
N THR A 14 6.05 -1.21 -1.21
CA THR A 14 6.30 -1.27 -2.66
C THR A 14 5.67 -0.09 -3.41
N ILE A 15 4.39 0.22 -3.13
CA ILE A 15 3.67 1.33 -3.81
C ILE A 15 4.15 2.69 -3.33
N ARG A 16 4.39 2.83 -2.01
CA ARG A 16 4.87 4.08 -1.43
C ARG A 16 6.25 4.45 -1.96
N ASP A 17 7.18 3.50 -1.93
CA ASP A 17 8.59 3.74 -2.27
C ASP A 17 8.83 3.70 -3.79
N GLY A 18 8.24 2.72 -4.49
CA GLY A 18 8.30 2.65 -5.95
C GLY A 18 7.68 3.86 -6.65
N GLY A 19 6.76 4.55 -5.96
CA GLY A 19 6.15 5.79 -6.45
C GLY A 19 7.15 6.92 -6.72
N TYR A 20 8.29 6.96 -6.02
CA TYR A 20 9.36 7.92 -6.32
C TYR A 20 10.00 7.72 -7.69
N LEU A 21 9.95 6.50 -8.25
CA LEU A 21 10.53 6.18 -9.55
C LEU A 21 9.56 6.37 -10.71
N ASN A 22 8.25 6.19 -10.48
CA ASN A 22 7.22 6.25 -11.53
C ASN A 22 6.18 7.36 -11.34
N ASN A 23 6.45 8.33 -10.47
CA ASN A 23 5.51 9.39 -10.09
C ASN A 23 4.15 8.86 -9.58
N TRP A 24 4.15 7.73 -8.86
CA TRP A 24 2.96 7.06 -8.31
C TRP A 24 1.91 6.63 -9.36
N PHE A 25 2.32 6.48 -10.63
CA PHE A 25 1.48 5.89 -11.67
C PHE A 25 1.56 4.36 -11.62
N PHE A 26 0.71 3.77 -10.77
CA PHE A 26 0.46 2.33 -10.75
C PHE A 26 -0.94 2.05 -11.26
N ASP A 27 -1.09 1.00 -12.07
CA ASP A 27 -2.40 0.56 -12.52
C ASP A 27 -3.20 -0.07 -11.38
N ASP A 28 -4.52 0.10 -11.40
CA ASP A 28 -5.42 -0.35 -10.32
C ASP A 28 -5.43 -1.86 -10.15
N LYS A 29 -5.31 -2.61 -11.25
CA LYS A 29 -5.27 -4.07 -11.25
C LYS A 29 -3.97 -4.57 -10.61
N PHE A 30 -2.84 -3.92 -10.88
CA PHE A 30 -1.55 -4.20 -10.27
C PHE A 30 -1.62 -3.99 -8.77
N VAL A 31 -2.10 -2.82 -8.32
CA VAL A 31 -2.18 -2.54 -6.87
C VAL A 31 -3.15 -3.50 -6.17
N THR A 32 -4.31 -3.78 -6.76
CA THR A 32 -5.27 -4.75 -6.20
C THR A 32 -4.67 -6.16 -6.13
N ASN A 33 -3.98 -6.61 -7.17
CA ASN A 33 -3.31 -7.91 -7.18
C ASN A 33 -2.17 -8.00 -6.17
N LEU A 34 -1.39 -6.92 -6.01
CA LEU A 34 -0.34 -6.82 -5.00
C LEU A 34 -0.95 -6.93 -3.59
N VAL A 35 -1.95 -6.12 -3.27
CA VAL A 35 -2.63 -6.13 -1.96
C VAL A 35 -3.23 -7.51 -1.66
N ASN A 36 -3.90 -8.14 -2.63
CA ASN A 36 -4.44 -9.49 -2.46
C ASN A 36 -3.35 -10.54 -2.22
N SER A 37 -2.21 -10.42 -2.92
CA SER A 37 -1.06 -11.33 -2.75
C SER A 37 -0.41 -11.15 -1.38
N LEU A 38 -0.20 -9.91 -0.95
CA LEU A 38 0.38 -9.57 0.36
C LEU A 38 -0.55 -10.00 1.51
N SER A 39 -1.86 -9.87 1.34
CA SER A 39 -2.85 -10.29 2.33
C SER A 39 -2.96 -11.82 2.49
N LYS A 40 -2.54 -12.58 1.48
CA LYS A 40 -2.39 -14.05 1.55
C LYS A 40 -1.00 -14.45 2.07
N SER A 41 -0.13 -13.48 2.32
CA SER A 41 1.21 -13.65 2.84
C SER A 41 1.26 -13.24 4.33
N ASN A 42 2.33 -13.59 5.02
CA ASN A 42 2.54 -13.20 6.43
C ASN A 42 3.08 -11.76 6.55
N ILE A 43 2.47 -10.81 5.86
CA ILE A 43 2.79 -9.38 5.94
C ILE A 43 1.90 -8.74 7.00
N ASP A 44 2.49 -7.95 7.90
CA ASP A 44 1.76 -7.32 9.00
C ASP A 44 1.20 -5.95 8.59
N ILE A 45 1.91 -5.21 7.72
CA ILE A 45 1.58 -3.84 7.36
C ILE A 45 1.84 -3.59 5.87
N ILE A 46 0.94 -2.85 5.20
CA ILE A 46 1.11 -2.36 3.84
C ILE A 46 1.11 -0.83 3.87
N GLU A 47 2.23 -0.21 3.47
CA GLU A 47 2.36 1.25 3.30
C GLU A 47 1.92 1.63 1.87
N ILE A 48 0.71 2.17 1.74
CA ILE A 48 0.05 2.41 0.46
C ILE A 48 0.10 3.90 0.06
N GLY A 49 1.17 4.27 -0.62
CA GLY A 49 1.29 5.61 -1.23
C GLY A 49 1.57 6.72 -0.22
N TRP A 50 0.98 7.90 -0.43
CA TRP A 50 1.20 9.12 0.36
C TRP A 50 -0.09 9.94 0.54
N ARG A 51 -0.14 10.81 1.56
CA ARG A 51 -1.17 11.87 1.71
C ARG A 51 -0.74 13.20 1.10
N GLY A 52 -0.48 13.22 -0.20
CA GLY A 52 -0.22 14.45 -0.95
C GLY A 52 -1.44 15.38 -1.00
N THR A 53 -1.20 16.68 -1.13
CA THR A 53 -2.27 17.67 -1.36
C THR A 53 -2.04 18.40 -2.69
N GLU A 54 -3.13 18.81 -3.33
CA GLU A 54 -3.08 19.52 -4.62
C GLU A 54 -2.37 20.89 -4.53
N LYS A 55 -2.23 21.42 -3.32
CA LYS A 55 -1.43 22.63 -3.04
C LYS A 55 0.05 22.45 -3.45
N TYR A 56 0.59 21.24 -3.30
CA TYR A 56 2.01 20.97 -3.54
C TYR A 56 2.25 20.02 -4.72
N PHE A 57 1.25 19.23 -5.12
CA PHE A 57 1.40 18.21 -6.16
C PHE A 57 0.27 18.29 -7.19
N SER A 58 0.65 18.27 -8.47
CA SER A 58 -0.32 18.23 -9.56
C SER A 58 -0.79 16.81 -9.82
N LYS A 59 -2.10 16.59 -9.87
CA LYS A 59 -2.73 15.33 -10.29
C LYS A 59 -2.45 14.94 -11.75
N VAL A 60 -1.93 15.86 -12.56
CA VAL A 60 -1.48 15.58 -13.92
C VAL A 60 -0.08 14.97 -13.92
N LYS A 61 0.78 15.41 -12.98
CA LYS A 61 2.18 14.96 -12.89
C LYS A 61 2.38 13.73 -12.01
N TYR A 62 1.48 13.49 -11.07
CA TYR A 62 1.56 12.40 -10.12
C TYR A 62 0.28 11.58 -10.13
N GLY A 63 0.45 10.25 -10.15
CA GLY A 63 -0.65 9.31 -10.07
C GLY A 63 -1.35 9.32 -8.72
N LYS A 64 -2.53 8.70 -8.68
CA LYS A 64 -3.45 8.77 -7.53
C LYS A 64 -2.86 8.27 -6.21
N TRP A 65 -1.91 7.33 -6.26
CA TRP A 65 -1.22 6.81 -5.08
C TRP A 65 -0.28 7.83 -4.41
N ARG A 66 -0.08 9.00 -5.02
CA ARG A 66 0.55 10.13 -4.34
C ARG A 66 -0.38 10.82 -3.34
N PHE A 67 -1.68 10.69 -3.55
CA PHE A 67 -2.74 11.33 -2.77
C PHE A 67 -3.50 10.32 -1.91
N SER A 68 -3.52 9.04 -2.34
CA SER A 68 -4.13 7.89 -1.66
C SER A 68 -5.48 8.26 -1.03
N SER A 69 -6.46 8.54 -1.90
CA SER A 69 -7.81 8.85 -1.43
C SER A 69 -8.45 7.65 -0.73
N GLU A 70 -9.41 7.89 0.16
CA GLU A 70 -10.13 6.81 0.83
C GLU A 70 -10.78 5.82 -0.14
N ASP A 71 -11.29 6.33 -1.27
CA ASP A 71 -11.96 5.49 -2.27
C ASP A 71 -10.95 4.64 -3.05
N ASP A 72 -9.75 5.15 -3.32
CA ASP A 72 -8.68 4.36 -3.93
C ASP A 72 -8.20 3.23 -3.00
N ILE A 73 -8.10 3.51 -1.70
CA ILE A 73 -7.73 2.52 -0.69
C ILE A 73 -8.83 1.46 -0.59
N LYS A 74 -10.10 1.87 -0.48
CA LYS A 74 -11.22 0.92 -0.44
C LYS A 74 -11.27 0.04 -1.69
N MET A 75 -10.95 0.60 -2.86
CA MET A 75 -10.88 -0.17 -4.10
C MET A 75 -9.77 -1.23 -4.03
N ALA A 76 -8.54 -0.84 -3.67
CA ALA A 76 -7.41 -1.77 -3.63
C ALA A 76 -7.55 -2.87 -2.57
N PHE A 77 -8.18 -2.56 -1.43
CA PHE A 77 -8.39 -3.48 -0.32
C PHE A 77 -9.81 -4.11 -0.33
N GLY A 78 -10.62 -3.88 -1.37
CA GLY A 78 -11.99 -4.39 -1.47
C GLY A 78 -12.11 -5.85 -1.90
N GLY A 79 -10.99 -6.52 -2.21
CA GLY A 79 -10.93 -7.93 -2.62
C GLY A 79 -11.18 -8.94 -1.49
N ASP A 80 -11.10 -10.22 -1.81
CA ASP A 80 -11.28 -11.31 -0.84
C ASP A 80 -10.02 -11.44 0.06
N ILE A 81 -10.11 -10.91 1.28
CA ILE A 81 -9.04 -10.86 2.28
C ILE A 81 -9.21 -11.98 3.34
N SER A 82 -9.57 -13.19 2.91
CA SER A 82 -10.01 -14.27 3.81
C SER A 82 -8.94 -14.86 4.75
N ILE A 83 -7.65 -14.55 4.57
CA ILE A 83 -6.56 -15.29 5.25
C ILE A 83 -5.76 -14.41 6.24
N ASN A 84 -5.61 -13.11 5.99
CA ASN A 84 -5.01 -12.16 6.93
C ASN A 84 -5.34 -10.73 6.48
N ARG A 85 -5.61 -9.80 7.41
CA ARG A 85 -5.81 -8.37 7.11
C ARG A 85 -4.59 -7.59 7.61
N PRO A 86 -3.60 -7.29 6.74
CA PRO A 86 -2.51 -6.40 7.10
C PRO A 86 -3.05 -5.03 7.54
N GLN A 87 -2.37 -4.39 8.47
CA GLN A 87 -2.63 -2.99 8.81
C GLN A 87 -2.29 -2.10 7.60
N ILE A 88 -3.13 -1.10 7.34
CA ILE A 88 -2.87 -0.10 6.30
C ILE A 88 -2.11 1.07 6.92
N SER A 89 -1.02 1.49 6.27
CA SER A 89 -0.25 2.70 6.58
C SER A 89 -0.16 3.58 5.33
N ILE A 90 -0.07 4.91 5.49
CA ILE A 90 0.04 5.90 4.39
C ILE A 90 0.93 7.04 4.85
#